data_AF-A0A1W9S8J5-F1
#
_entry.id   AF-A0A1W9S8J5-F1
#
_cell.length_a   1.000
_cell.length_b   1.000
_cell.length_c   1.000
_cell.angle_alpha   90.00
_cell.angle_beta   90.00
_cell.angle_gamma   90.00
#
_symmetry.space_group_name_H-M   'P 1'
#
loop_
_entity.id
_entity.type
_entity.pdbx_description
1 polymer ?
#
loop_
_entity_poly.entity_id
_entity_poly.type
_entity_poly.pdbx_seq_one_letter_code
_entity_poly.pdbx_strand_id
1 'polypeptide(L)'
;MNNYDTKLRDINFKDLIFVILYGGIISILLGVALGLVDYYIRKYTSLSFSMIFFFIAAQYIGRTVRKQYEIPHIVYIVITAMFLALQGLIILLIPSIYNLAINYSDLSILYNLRIYGIGLIQIFKSLFTGFNLWVYLEVLFLIVGTYVGTKETY
;
A
#
# COMPACT_ATOMS: atom_id res chain seq x y z
N MET A 1 -13.57 10.25 -22.84
CA MET A 1 -14.84 9.75 -22.28
C MET A 1 -14.53 9.16 -20.91
N ASN A 2 -15.17 9.65 -19.85
CA ASN A 2 -15.05 9.00 -18.54
C ASN A 2 -15.84 7.68 -18.60
N ASN A 3 -15.15 6.55 -18.57
CA ASN A 3 -15.74 5.20 -18.70
C ASN A 3 -16.29 4.65 -17.38
N TYR A 4 -16.54 5.50 -16.38
CA TYR A 4 -16.95 5.08 -15.04
C TYR A 4 -18.11 5.92 -14.53
N ASP A 5 -18.96 5.28 -13.73
CA ASP A 5 -20.11 5.92 -13.12
C ASP A 5 -19.70 6.75 -11.89
N THR A 6 -20.45 7.82 -11.68
CA THR A 6 -20.27 8.79 -10.59
C THR A 6 -21.53 8.93 -9.72
N LYS A 7 -22.65 8.33 -10.11
CA LYS A 7 -23.91 8.42 -9.36
C LYS A 7 -23.90 7.43 -8.19
N LEU A 8 -23.89 7.97 -6.97
CA LEU A 8 -23.89 7.19 -5.72
C LEU A 8 -25.03 6.15 -5.61
N ARG A 9 -26.14 6.35 -6.33
CA ARG A 9 -27.28 5.42 -6.35
C ARG A 9 -26.94 4.09 -7.03
N ASP A 10 -25.99 4.11 -7.95
CA ASP A 10 -25.66 2.96 -8.81
C ASP A 10 -24.55 2.09 -8.17
N ILE A 11 -24.22 2.37 -6.90
CA ILE A 11 -23.31 1.55 -6.08
C ILE A 11 -24.04 0.28 -5.65
N ASN A 12 -23.48 -0.86 -6.02
CA ASN A 12 -23.91 -2.17 -5.54
C ASN A 12 -23.16 -2.53 -4.26
N PHE A 13 -23.91 -2.83 -3.19
CA PHE A 13 -23.34 -3.18 -1.89
C PHE A 13 -22.46 -4.44 -1.94
N LYS A 14 -22.83 -5.42 -2.79
CA LYS A 14 -22.04 -6.65 -2.98
C LYS A 14 -20.66 -6.33 -3.53
N ASP A 15 -20.60 -5.49 -4.56
CA ASP A 15 -19.35 -5.10 -5.22
C ASP A 15 -18.48 -4.28 -4.27
N LEU A 16 -19.09 -3.40 -3.47
CA LEU A 16 -18.40 -2.63 -2.44
C LEU A 16 -17.71 -3.52 -1.41
N ILE A 17 -18.38 -4.58 -0.93
CA ILE A 17 -17.78 -5.55 0.00
C ILE A 17 -16.57 -6.22 -0.64
N PHE A 18 -16.66 -6.64 -1.90
CA PHE A 18 -15.53 -7.25 -2.59
C PHE A 18 -14.37 -6.27 -2.81
N VAL A 19 -14.66 -5.00 -3.12
CA VAL A 19 -13.63 -3.96 -3.21
C VAL A 19 -12.93 -3.78 -1.85
N ILE A 20 -13.65 -3.82 -0.74
CA ILE A 20 -13.04 -3.73 0.61
C ILE A 20 -12.22 -4.99 0.92
N LEU A 21 -12.70 -6.16 0.53
CA LEU A 21 -12.02 -7.42 0.82
C LEU A 21 -10.73 -7.58 0.00
N TYR A 22 -10.80 -7.39 -1.32
CA TYR A 22 -9.65 -7.50 -2.22
C TYR A 22 -8.77 -6.25 -2.16
N GLY A 23 -9.38 -5.07 -2.23
CA GLY A 23 -8.68 -3.80 -2.20
C GLY A 23 -8.14 -3.49 -0.81
N GLY A 24 -8.81 -3.86 0.28
CA GLY A 24 -8.37 -3.57 1.65
C GLY A 24 -7.62 -4.71 2.30
N ILE A 25 -8.31 -5.80 2.63
CA ILE A 25 -7.74 -6.89 3.46
C ILE A 25 -6.54 -7.52 2.75
N ILE A 26 -6.69 -7.89 1.48
CA ILE A 26 -5.59 -8.54 0.74
C ILE A 26 -4.41 -7.58 0.55
N SER A 27 -4.67 -6.30 0.29
CA SER A 27 -3.59 -5.29 0.18
C SER A 27 -2.81 -5.13 1.47
N ILE A 28 -3.48 -5.13 2.63
CA ILE A 28 -2.81 -5.08 3.94
C ILE A 28 -1.96 -6.34 4.14
N LEU A 29 -2.53 -7.54 3.89
CA LEU A 29 -1.81 -8.80 4.07
C LEU A 29 -0.58 -8.89 3.14
N LEU A 30 -0.75 -8.53 1.86
CA LEU A 30 0.37 -8.46 0.91
C LEU A 30 1.38 -7.40 1.33
N GLY A 31 0.93 -6.25 1.83
CA GLY A 31 1.83 -5.21 2.33
C GLY A 31 2.73 -5.70 3.47
N VAL A 32 2.14 -6.40 4.45
CA VAL A 32 2.90 -7.01 5.56
C VAL A 32 3.85 -8.08 5.05
N ALA A 33 3.36 -9.00 4.21
CA ALA A 33 4.17 -10.10 3.68
C ALA A 33 5.38 -9.58 2.87
N LEU A 34 5.15 -8.62 1.97
CA LEU A 34 6.20 -8.03 1.14
C LEU A 34 7.18 -7.17 1.95
N GLY A 35 6.70 -6.46 2.98
CA GLY A 35 7.57 -5.74 3.91
C GLY A 35 8.49 -6.69 4.69
N LEU A 36 7.98 -7.84 5.14
CA LEU A 36 8.80 -8.87 5.78
C LEU A 36 9.82 -9.48 4.81
N VAL A 37 9.41 -9.76 3.57
CA VAL A 37 10.34 -10.24 2.52
C VAL A 37 11.45 -9.23 2.28
N ASP A 38 11.13 -7.93 2.15
CA ASP A 38 12.12 -6.87 1.97
C ASP A 38 13.07 -6.77 3.16
N TYR A 39 12.58 -6.92 4.40
CA TYR A 39 13.43 -7.00 5.59
C TYR A 39 14.47 -8.13 5.48
N TYR A 40 14.05 -9.34 5.12
CA TYR A 40 14.97 -10.46 4.99
C TYR A 40 15.96 -10.26 3.83
N ILE A 41 15.53 -9.71 2.69
CA ILE A 41 16.43 -9.41 1.57
C ILE A 41 17.48 -8.36 1.94
N ARG A 42 17.08 -7.31 2.68
CA ARG A 42 18.00 -6.26 3.15
C ARG A 42 19.07 -6.77 4.11
N LYS A 43 18.82 -7.91 4.77
CA LYS A 43 19.84 -8.56 5.61
C LYS A 43 20.99 -9.14 4.79
N TYR A 44 20.73 -9.57 3.56
CA TYR A 44 21.72 -10.23 2.69
C TYR A 44 22.21 -9.33 1.55
N THR A 45 21.46 -8.28 1.22
CA THR A 45 21.78 -7.33 0.15
C THR A 45 21.55 -5.90 0.63
N SER A 46 22.33 -4.94 0.16
CA SER A 46 22.07 -3.52 0.47
C SER A 46 20.94 -2.91 -0.37
N LEU A 47 20.26 -3.73 -1.19
CA LEU A 47 19.22 -3.29 -2.10
C LEU A 47 17.83 -3.55 -1.50
N SER A 48 16.92 -2.60 -1.69
CA SER A 48 15.50 -2.80 -1.38
C SER A 48 14.73 -3.12 -2.65
N PHE A 49 13.88 -4.14 -2.55
CA PHE A 49 12.96 -4.55 -3.61
C PHE A 49 11.51 -4.18 -3.28
N SER A 50 11.26 -3.56 -2.13
CA SER A 50 9.98 -3.03 -1.67
C SER A 50 9.15 -2.36 -2.77
N MET A 51 9.77 -1.46 -3.55
CA MET A 51 9.09 -0.73 -4.62
C MET A 51 8.69 -1.63 -5.79
N ILE A 52 9.56 -2.56 -6.19
CA ILE A 52 9.27 -3.51 -7.26
C ILE A 52 8.12 -4.42 -6.83
N PHE A 53 8.17 -4.94 -5.61
CA PHE A 53 7.09 -5.75 -5.06
C PHE A 53 5.78 -4.99 -4.92
N PHE A 54 5.84 -3.73 -4.49
CA PHE A 54 4.67 -2.86 -4.44
C PHE A 54 4.02 -2.70 -5.82
N PHE A 55 4.81 -2.42 -6.86
CA PHE A 55 4.28 -2.29 -8.23
C PHE A 55 3.55 -3.54 -8.71
N ILE A 56 4.17 -4.70 -8.53
CA ILE A 56 3.60 -5.99 -8.94
C ILE A 56 2.31 -6.25 -8.17
N ALA A 57 2.32 -6.02 -6.85
CA ALA A 57 1.16 -6.22 -6.01
C ALA A 57 0.02 -5.25 -6.33
N ALA A 58 0.32 -3.98 -6.55
CA ALA A 58 -0.66 -2.95 -6.88
C ALA A 58 -1.39 -3.26 -8.19
N GLN A 59 -0.66 -3.70 -9.23
CA GLN A 59 -1.27 -4.15 -10.48
C GLN A 59 -2.15 -5.39 -10.27
N TYR A 60 -1.66 -6.36 -9.51
CA TYR A 60 -2.41 -7.59 -9.22
C TYR A 60 -3.73 -7.29 -8.48
N ILE A 61 -3.69 -6.44 -7.46
CA ILE A 61 -4.87 -6.02 -6.69
C ILE A 61 -5.84 -5.25 -7.58
N GLY A 62 -5.36 -4.27 -8.35
CA GLY A 62 -6.18 -3.48 -9.26
C GLY A 62 -6.97 -4.35 -10.25
N ARG A 63 -6.28 -5.30 -10.90
CA ARG A 63 -6.91 -6.28 -11.79
C ARG A 63 -7.91 -7.19 -11.08
N THR A 64 -7.63 -7.57 -9.85
CA THR A 64 -8.50 -8.44 -9.06
C THR A 64 -9.77 -7.71 -8.66
N VAL A 65 -9.66 -6.43 -8.28
CA VAL A 65 -10.79 -5.55 -7.97
C VAL A 65 -11.65 -5.30 -9.21
N ARG A 66 -11.05 -5.03 -10.38
CA ARG A 66 -11.80 -4.81 -11.64
C ARG A 66 -12.71 -5.97 -12.01
N LYS A 67 -12.30 -7.20 -11.70
CA LYS A 67 -13.07 -8.42 -11.97
C LYS A 67 -14.33 -8.57 -11.10
N GLN A 68 -14.50 -7.74 -10.06
CA GLN A 68 -15.61 -7.87 -9.12
C GLN A 68 -16.86 -7.08 -9.51
N TYR A 69 -16.79 -6.20 -10.51
CA TYR A 69 -17.92 -5.40 -10.99
C TYR A 69 -17.90 -5.30 -12.51
N GLU A 70 -19.08 -5.15 -13.11
CA GLU A 70 -19.20 -4.97 -14.56
C GLU A 70 -18.87 -3.53 -14.96
N ILE A 71 -19.49 -2.57 -14.27
CA ILE A 71 -19.36 -1.13 -14.50
C ILE A 71 -18.46 -0.53 -13.41
N PRO A 72 -17.33 0.10 -13.77
CA PRO A 72 -16.48 0.79 -12.80
C PRO A 72 -17.22 2.00 -12.21
N HIS A 73 -17.14 2.14 -10.88
CA HIS A 73 -17.68 3.30 -10.16
C HIS A 73 -16.55 4.04 -9.44
N ILE A 74 -16.60 5.38 -9.42
CA ILE A 74 -15.53 6.22 -8.84
C ILE A 74 -15.21 5.87 -7.38
N VAL A 75 -16.23 5.50 -6.60
CA VAL A 75 -16.07 5.08 -5.20
C VAL A 75 -15.18 3.85 -5.08
N TYR A 76 -15.32 2.84 -5.96
CA TYR A 76 -14.50 1.64 -5.91
C TYR A 76 -13.03 1.95 -6.21
N ILE A 77 -12.82 2.87 -7.15
CA ILE A 77 -11.49 3.30 -7.56
C ILE A 77 -10.80 4.08 -6.43
N VAL A 78 -11.52 5.03 -5.80
CA VAL A 78 -10.99 5.82 -4.68
C VAL A 78 -10.66 4.93 -3.48
N ILE A 79 -11.55 4.00 -3.13
CA ILE A 79 -11.31 3.04 -2.04
C ILE A 79 -10.08 2.19 -2.35
N THR A 80 -9.96 1.68 -3.57
CA THR A 80 -8.77 0.92 -3.99
C THR A 80 -7.51 1.76 -3.90
N ALA A 81 -7.55 3.02 -4.35
CA ALA A 81 -6.42 3.94 -4.27
C ALA A 81 -5.94 4.14 -2.83
N MET A 82 -6.88 4.35 -1.90
CA MET A 82 -6.57 4.54 -0.48
C MET A 82 -5.90 3.30 0.11
N PHE A 83 -6.39 2.11 -0.19
CA PHE A 83 -5.80 0.88 0.34
C PHE A 83 -4.48 0.50 -0.33
N LEU A 84 -4.30 0.78 -1.62
CA LEU A 84 -3.00 0.63 -2.30
C LEU A 84 -1.96 1.59 -1.70
N ALA A 85 -2.32 2.84 -1.45
CA ALA A 85 -1.45 3.78 -0.77
C ALA A 85 -1.08 3.27 0.65
N LEU A 86 -2.07 2.77 1.39
CA LEU A 86 -1.84 2.15 2.70
C LEU A 86 -0.92 0.93 2.61
N GLN A 87 -1.09 0.07 1.61
CA GLN A 87 -0.19 -1.06 1.36
C GLN A 87 1.24 -0.59 1.13
N GLY A 88 1.46 0.41 0.27
CA GLY A 88 2.79 0.97 0.03
C GLY A 88 3.44 1.48 1.32
N LEU A 89 2.67 2.18 2.16
CA LEU A 89 3.14 2.65 3.46
C LEU A 89 3.50 1.49 4.41
N ILE A 90 2.69 0.42 4.42
CA ILE A 90 3.00 -0.78 5.23
C ILE A 90 4.30 -1.42 4.76
N ILE A 91 4.50 -1.60 3.46
CA ILE A 91 5.73 -2.19 2.90
C ILE A 91 6.97 -1.40 3.33
N LEU A 92 6.86 -0.06 3.33
CA LEU A 92 7.95 0.83 3.77
C LEU A 92 8.23 0.73 5.27
N LEU A 93 7.20 0.65 6.11
CA LEU A 93 7.33 0.73 7.57
C LEU A 93 7.69 -0.60 8.22
N ILE A 94 7.20 -1.72 7.69
CA ILE A 94 7.35 -3.04 8.31
C ILE A 94 8.82 -3.42 8.57
N PRO A 95 9.77 -3.23 7.64
CA PRO A 95 11.18 -3.53 7.90
C PRO A 95 11.74 -2.79 9.13
N SER A 96 11.41 -1.50 9.27
CA SER A 96 11.89 -0.68 10.39
C SER A 96 11.25 -1.10 11.72
N ILE A 97 9.94 -1.34 11.73
CA ILE A 97 9.21 -1.76 12.94
C ILE A 97 9.67 -3.17 13.37
N TYR A 98 9.87 -4.08 12.42
CA TYR A 98 10.33 -5.43 12.71
C TYR A 98 11.77 -5.43 13.25
N ASN A 99 12.65 -4.58 12.71
CA ASN A 99 14.00 -4.39 13.24
C ASN A 99 13.97 -3.86 14.68
N LEU A 100 13.08 -2.91 15.01
CA LEU A 100 12.88 -2.46 16.39
C LEU A 100 12.43 -3.59 17.31
N ALA A 101 11.44 -4.40 16.90
CA ALA A 101 10.95 -5.52 17.69
C ALA A 101 12.07 -6.52 18.02
N ILE A 102 12.96 -6.81 17.06
CA ILE A 102 14.12 -7.69 17.27
C ILE A 102 15.15 -7.04 18.20
N ASN A 103 15.51 -5.77 17.96
CA ASN A 103 16.53 -5.09 18.75
C ASN A 103 16.16 -4.94 20.23
N TYR A 104 14.88 -4.77 20.53
CA TYR A 104 14.37 -4.70 21.90
C TYR A 104 13.89 -6.05 22.45
N SER A 105 13.95 -7.12 21.65
CA SER A 105 13.42 -8.46 22.01
C SER A 105 11.97 -8.43 22.50
N ASP A 106 11.16 -7.52 21.95
CA ASP A 106 9.78 -7.30 22.33
C ASP A 106 8.86 -7.32 21.12
N LEU A 107 8.16 -8.45 20.94
CA LEU A 107 7.20 -8.64 19.85
C LEU A 107 5.92 -7.83 20.05
N SER A 108 5.63 -7.32 21.26
CA SER A 108 4.45 -6.49 21.51
C SER A 108 4.48 -5.19 20.69
N ILE A 109 5.68 -4.74 20.32
CA ILE A 109 5.94 -3.61 19.41
C ILE A 109 5.19 -3.76 18.08
N LEU A 110 5.09 -4.98 17.53
CA LEU A 110 4.38 -5.25 16.27
C LEU A 110 2.88 -5.01 16.36
N TYR A 111 2.31 -5.08 17.56
CA TYR A 111 0.88 -4.87 17.80
C TYR A 111 0.56 -3.45 18.27
N ASN A 112 1.58 -2.62 18.49
CA ASN A 112 1.42 -1.26 18.99
C ASN A 112 1.21 -0.27 17.84
N LEU A 113 -0.05 0.03 17.51
CA LEU A 113 -0.43 1.00 16.48
C LEU A 113 0.23 2.38 16.62
N ARG A 114 0.61 2.78 17.83
CA ARG A 114 1.31 4.06 18.07
C ARG A 114 2.66 4.10 17.36
N ILE A 115 3.36 2.96 17.29
CA ILE A 115 4.69 2.85 16.67
C ILE A 115 4.59 3.06 15.16
N TYR A 116 3.55 2.52 14.53
CA TYR A 116 3.23 2.79 13.13
C TYR A 116 2.97 4.27 12.88
N GLY A 117 2.21 4.93 13.76
CA GLY A 117 1.97 6.38 13.68
C GLY A 117 3.25 7.21 13.81
N ILE A 118 4.14 6.86 14.72
CA ILE A 118 5.45 7.53 14.88
C ILE A 118 6.29 7.35 13.61
N GLY A 119 6.35 6.13 13.05
CA GLY A 119 7.08 5.84 11.81
C GLY A 119 6.55 6.66 10.63
N LEU A 120 5.23 6.76 10.46
CA LEU A 120 4.62 7.62 9.44
C LEU A 120 5.03 9.09 9.61
N ILE A 121 4.95 9.63 10.82
CA ILE A 121 5.34 11.02 11.10
C ILE A 121 6.82 11.24 10.76
N GLN A 122 7.69 10.28 11.02
CA GLN A 122 9.11 10.38 10.66
C GLN A 122 9.33 10.42 9.15
N ILE A 123 8.64 9.57 8.38
CA ILE A 123 8.68 9.60 6.91
C ILE A 123 8.15 10.95 6.39
N PHE A 124 7.04 11.44 6.93
CA PHE A 124 6.51 12.74 6.52
C PHE A 124 7.47 13.88 6.85
N LYS A 125 8.08 13.88 8.04
CA LYS A 125 9.08 14.90 8.40
C LYS A 125 10.31 14.84 7.49
N SER A 126 10.80 13.65 7.15
CA SER A 126 11.99 13.50 6.31
C SER A 126 11.82 14.10 4.91
N LEU A 127 10.58 14.17 4.40
CA LEU A 127 10.24 14.84 3.14
C LEU A 127 10.40 16.37 3.16
N PHE A 128 10.41 17.00 4.34
CA PHE A 128 10.46 18.46 4.49
C PHE A 128 11.70 18.97 5.23
N THR A 129 12.46 18.12 5.90
CA THR A 129 13.66 18.52 6.65
C THR A 129 14.93 18.63 5.80
N GLY A 130 14.93 18.13 4.57
CA GLY A 130 16.06 18.22 3.64
C GLY A 130 15.87 17.38 2.39
N PHE A 131 16.65 17.67 1.34
CA PHE A 131 16.57 16.90 0.10
C PHE A 131 17.22 15.52 0.26
N ASN A 132 16.41 14.45 0.21
CA ASN A 132 16.89 13.07 0.16
C ASN A 132 16.32 12.35 -1.06
N LEU A 133 17.12 12.28 -2.12
CA LEU A 133 16.72 11.69 -3.41
C LEU A 133 16.07 10.30 -3.25
N TRP A 134 16.56 9.47 -2.33
CA TRP A 134 16.01 8.13 -2.11
C TRP A 134 14.59 8.17 -1.58
N VAL A 135 14.31 9.01 -0.59
CA VAL A 135 12.96 9.18 -0.03
C VAL A 135 12.01 9.73 -1.10
N TYR A 136 12.45 10.69 -1.91
CA TYR A 136 11.63 11.21 -3.01
C TYR A 136 11.34 10.16 -4.09
N LEU A 137 12.33 9.34 -4.45
CA LEU A 137 12.13 8.23 -5.38
C LEU A 137 11.13 7.22 -4.81
N GLU A 138 11.27 6.82 -3.55
CA GLU A 138 10.33 5.91 -2.89
C GLU A 138 8.89 6.45 -2.90
N VAL A 139 8.70 7.73 -2.57
CA VAL A 139 7.37 8.38 -2.63
C VAL A 139 6.85 8.46 -4.07
N LEU A 140 7.70 8.79 -5.04
CA LEU A 140 7.31 8.84 -6.45
C LEU A 140 6.88 7.46 -6.94
N PHE A 141 7.63 6.41 -6.63
CA PHE A 141 7.25 5.03 -6.96
C PHE A 141 5.95 4.62 -6.26
N LEU A 142 5.72 5.04 -5.02
CA LEU A 142 4.45 4.79 -4.33
C LEU A 142 3.28 5.48 -5.06
N ILE A 143 3.43 6.75 -5.43
CA ILE A 143 2.41 7.50 -6.18
C ILE A 143 2.14 6.86 -7.54
N VAL A 144 3.19 6.58 -8.32
CA VAL A 144 3.06 5.99 -9.65
C VAL A 144 2.50 4.58 -9.57
N GLY A 145 2.95 3.76 -8.62
CA GLY A 145 2.45 2.40 -8.42
C GLY A 145 0.98 2.37 -7.99
N THR A 146 0.58 3.29 -7.09
CA THR A 146 -0.83 3.48 -6.72
C THR A 146 -1.65 3.91 -7.93
N TYR A 147 -1.18 4.89 -8.70
CA TYR A 147 -1.84 5.34 -9.92
C TYR A 147 -2.00 4.20 -10.93
N VAL A 148 -0.94 3.43 -11.19
CA VAL A 148 -0.99 2.28 -12.10
C VAL A 148 -1.96 1.21 -11.59
N GLY A 149 -1.90 0.85 -10.31
CA GLY A 149 -2.83 -0.12 -9.71
C GLY A 149 -4.28 0.34 -9.78
N THR A 150 -4.56 1.61 -9.50
CA THR A 150 -5.91 2.18 -9.65
C THR A 150 -6.34 2.26 -11.11
N LYS A 151 -5.42 2.51 -12.06
CA LYS A 151 -5.75 2.52 -13.48
C LYS A 151 -6.26 1.15 -13.97
N GLU A 152 -5.76 0.06 -13.39
CA GLU A 152 -6.26 -1.29 -13.68
C GLU A 152 -7.69 -1.55 -13.15
N THR A 153 -8.24 -0.65 -12.33
CA THR A 153 -9.62 -0.74 -11.81
C THR A 153 -10.67 -0.11 -12.75
N TYR A 154 -10.25 0.54 -13.83
CA TYR A 154 -11.14 1.09 -14.86
C TYR A 154 -11.42 0.06 -15.96
#